data_AF-A0A2I8AAP1-F1
#
_entry.id   AF-A0A2I8AAP1-F1
#
_cell.length_a   1.000
_cell.length_b   1.000
_cell.length_c   1.000
_cell.angle_alpha   90.00
_cell.angle_beta   90.00
_cell.angle_gamma   90.00
#
_symmetry.space_group_name_H-M   'P 1'
#
loop_
_entity.id
_entity.type
_entity.pdbx_description
1 polymer ?
#
loop_
_entity_poly.entity_id
_entity_poly.type
_entity_poly.pdbx_seq_one_letter_code
_entity_poly.pdbx_strand_id
1 'polypeptide(L)'
;MKYKGYEAVVEFDDEAEIFHGEVINLRDVITFQSDNAKELKQAFHDSVDDYLEFCKERGEEPEKPFSGKLMLRINPELHKTIAIKAKKEGQSINSWIEKCLFIYAS
;
A
#
# COMPACT_ATOMS: atom_id res chain seq x y z
N MET A 1 -8.95 -5.75 -5.12
CA MET A 1 -10.19 -5.44 -4.38
C MET A 1 -9.93 -4.29 -3.41
N LYS A 2 -10.93 -3.52 -2.96
CA LYS A 2 -10.73 -2.38 -2.03
C LYS A 2 -11.79 -2.35 -0.92
N TYR A 3 -11.39 -2.15 0.34
CA TYR A 3 -12.29 -2.04 1.50
C TYR A 3 -11.60 -1.27 2.64
N LYS A 4 -12.29 -0.29 3.26
CA LYS A 4 -11.76 0.54 4.38
C LYS A 4 -10.36 1.15 4.16
N GLY A 5 -9.99 1.43 2.91
CA GLY A 5 -8.67 1.97 2.54
C GLY A 5 -7.60 0.91 2.27
N TYR A 6 -7.90 -0.36 2.54
CA TYR A 6 -7.05 -1.50 2.20
C TYR A 6 -7.30 -1.96 0.77
N GLU A 7 -6.24 -2.38 0.10
CA GLU A 7 -6.28 -2.89 -1.28
C GLU A 7 -5.71 -4.30 -1.31
N ALA A 8 -6.29 -5.17 -2.13
CA ALA A 8 -5.85 -6.55 -2.27
C ALA A 8 -5.65 -6.96 -3.72
N VAL A 9 -4.67 -7.82 -3.95
CA VAL A 9 -4.50 -8.59 -5.19
C VAL A 9 -5.14 -9.95 -5.02
N VAL A 10 -5.61 -10.54 -6.12
CA VAL A 10 -6.22 -11.86 -6.14
C VAL A 10 -5.59 -12.64 -7.28
N GLU A 11 -5.20 -13.87 -6.98
CA GLU A 11 -4.73 -14.87 -7.94
C GLU A 11 -5.57 -16.14 -7.81
N PHE A 12 -5.61 -16.93 -8.88
CA PHE A 12 -6.23 -18.25 -8.86
C PHE A 12 -5.12 -19.29 -8.74
N ASP A 13 -5.21 -20.11 -7.70
CA ASP A 13 -4.36 -21.28 -7.50
C ASP A 13 -5.02 -22.47 -8.22
N ASP A 14 -4.35 -22.97 -9.27
CA ASP A 14 -4.88 -24.04 -10.12
C ASP A 14 -4.73 -25.43 -9.50
N GLU A 15 -3.76 -25.64 -8.61
CA GLU A 15 -3.59 -26.90 -7.88
C GLU A 15 -4.64 -27.05 -6.77
N ALA A 16 -4.94 -25.95 -6.07
CA ALA A 16 -5.92 -25.94 -4.98
C ALA A 16 -7.36 -25.62 -5.45
N GLU A 17 -7.54 -25.19 -6.70
CA GLU A 17 -8.82 -24.73 -7.29
C GLU A 17 -9.51 -23.62 -6.47
N ILE A 18 -8.73 -22.72 -5.88
CA ILE A 18 -9.23 -21.59 -5.07
C ILE A 18 -8.70 -20.25 -5.57
N PHE A 19 -9.43 -19.18 -5.27
CA PHE A 19 -8.90 -17.84 -5.33
C PHE A 19 -8.16 -17.52 -4.03
N HIS A 20 -6.89 -17.15 -4.16
CA HIS A 20 -6.07 -16.62 -3.06
C HIS A 20 -5.98 -15.10 -3.20
N GLY A 21 -6.12 -14.39 -2.08
CA GLY A 21 -5.99 -12.94 -2.04
C GLY A 21 -5.10 -12.46 -0.92
N GLU A 22 -4.32 -11.43 -1.20
CA GLU A 22 -3.40 -10.79 -0.27
C GLU A 22 -3.67 -9.29 -0.24
N VAL A 23 -3.76 -8.72 0.97
CA VAL A 23 -3.81 -7.27 1.16
C VAL A 23 -2.41 -6.69 0.95
N ILE A 24 -2.30 -5.77 0.00
CA ILE A 24 -1.05 -5.13 -0.39
C ILE A 24 -0.84 -3.80 0.34
N ASN A 25 0.41 -3.34 0.35
CA ASN A 25 0.85 -2.09 0.97
C ASN A 25 0.73 -2.06 2.51
N LEU A 26 0.84 -3.24 3.12
CA LEU A 26 1.03 -3.46 4.54
C LEU A 26 2.32 -4.26 4.76
N ARG A 27 2.94 -4.12 5.92
CA ARG A 27 3.98 -5.03 6.42
C ARG A 27 3.35 -6.28 7.03
N ASP A 28 2.21 -6.11 7.68
CA ASP A 28 1.41 -7.23 8.17
C ASP A 28 0.82 -7.98 6.98
N VAL A 29 0.91 -9.30 7.03
CA VAL A 29 0.36 -10.18 5.99
C VAL A 29 -1.09 -10.48 6.35
N ILE A 30 -2.02 -9.99 5.54
CA ILE A 30 -3.44 -10.32 5.63
C ILE A 30 -3.80 -11.06 4.35
N THR A 31 -4.15 -12.35 4.50
CA THR A 31 -4.58 -13.20 3.39
C THR A 31 -6.02 -13.66 3.58
N PHE A 32 -6.67 -13.97 2.46
CA PHE A 32 -8.01 -14.53 2.42
C PHE A 32 -8.11 -15.47 1.21
N GLN A 33 -9.04 -16.41 1.26
CA GLN A 33 -9.23 -17.35 0.16
C GLN A 33 -10.68 -17.81 0.07
N SER A 34 -11.09 -18.25 -1.11
CA SER A 34 -12.38 -18.89 -1.34
C SER A 34 -12.38 -19.59 -2.70
N ASP A 35 -13.11 -20.69 -2.83
CA ASP A 35 -13.40 -21.34 -4.12
C ASP A 35 -14.48 -20.59 -4.93
N ASN A 36 -15.09 -19.55 -4.34
CA ASN A 36 -16.21 -18.82 -4.90
C ASN A 36 -15.92 -17.31 -4.94
N ALA A 37 -15.96 -16.73 -6.13
CA ALA A 37 -15.68 -15.30 -6.33
C ALA A 37 -16.60 -14.37 -5.50
N LYS A 38 -17.84 -14.77 -5.18
CA LYS A 38 -18.74 -13.97 -4.33
C LYS A 38 -18.30 -14.01 -2.87
N GLU A 39 -17.94 -15.17 -2.38
CA GLU A 39 -17.51 -15.38 -0.99
C GLU A 39 -16.11 -14.82 -0.75
N LEU A 40 -15.24 -14.82 -1.76
CA LEU A 40 -13.93 -14.20 -1.72
C LEU A 40 -13.98 -12.73 -1.26
N LYS A 41 -15.02 -11.99 -1.68
CA LYS A 41 -15.20 -10.60 -1.26
C LYS A 41 -15.59 -10.48 0.21
N GLN A 42 -16.40 -11.40 0.71
CA GLN A 42 -16.73 -11.44 2.12
C GLN A 42 -15.50 -11.81 2.94
N ALA A 43 -14.77 -12.85 2.53
CA ALA A 43 -13.52 -13.27 3.16
C ALA A 43 -12.49 -12.13 3.23
N PHE A 44 -12.36 -11.33 2.16
CA PHE A 44 -11.52 -10.12 2.18
C PHE A 44 -11.98 -9.10 3.24
N HIS A 45 -13.28 -8.82 3.31
CA HIS A 45 -13.80 -7.85 4.28
C HIS A 45 -13.61 -8.35 5.71
N ASP A 46 -13.88 -9.63 5.96
CA ASP A 46 -13.73 -10.27 7.26
C ASP A 46 -12.27 -10.24 7.72
N SER A 47 -11.31 -10.65 6.87
CA SER A 47 -9.89 -10.59 7.19
C SER A 47 -9.39 -9.17 7.50
N VAL A 48 -9.92 -8.14 6.83
CA VAL A 48 -9.59 -6.73 7.14
C VAL A 48 -10.23 -6.28 8.46
N ASP A 49 -11.47 -6.69 8.73
CA ASP A 49 -12.16 -6.32 9.95
C ASP A 49 -11.53 -6.99 11.19
N ASP A 50 -11.15 -8.27 11.07
CA ASP A 50 -10.39 -9.01 12.07
C ASP A 50 -9.04 -8.35 12.37
N TYR A 51 -8.31 -7.91 11.33
CA TYR A 51 -7.07 -7.15 11.51
C TYR A 51 -7.27 -5.87 12.30
N LEU A 52 -8.29 -5.08 11.94
CA LEU A 52 -8.60 -3.83 12.61
C LEU A 52 -9.02 -4.04 14.07
N GLU A 53 -9.80 -5.09 14.34
CA GLU A 53 -10.19 -5.47 15.69
C GLU A 53 -8.97 -5.92 16.51
N PHE A 54 -8.10 -6.75 15.95
CA PHE A 54 -6.86 -7.18 16.59
C PHE A 54 -5.93 -6.03 16.96
N CYS A 55 -5.76 -5.03 16.06
CA CYS A 55 -5.01 -3.81 16.37
C CYS A 55 -5.65 -3.06 17.56
N LYS A 56 -6.97 -2.92 17.55
CA LYS A 56 -7.72 -2.23 18.61
C LYS A 56 -7.59 -2.93 19.96
N GLU A 57 -7.69 -4.26 20.01
CA GLU A 57 -7.54 -5.04 21.24
C GLU A 57 -6.14 -4.89 21.86
N ARG A 58 -5.11 -4.74 21.02
CA ARG A 58 -3.73 -4.51 21.45
C ARG A 58 -3.40 -3.06 21.78
N GLY A 59 -4.33 -2.13 21.52
CA GLY A 59 -4.07 -0.69 21.65
C GLY A 59 -3.05 -0.18 20.63
N GLU A 60 -2.92 -0.87 19.50
CA GLU A 60 -2.02 -0.52 18.40
C GLU A 60 -2.81 0.22 17.31
N GLU A 61 -2.19 1.24 16.72
CA GLU A 61 -2.75 1.88 15.53
C GLU A 61 -2.57 0.94 14.34
N PRO A 62 -3.64 0.59 13.60
CA PRO A 62 -3.51 -0.26 12.43
C PRO A 62 -2.59 0.39 11.39
N GLU A 63 -1.81 -0.41 10.69
CA GLU A 63 -0.90 0.10 9.68
C GLU A 63 -1.71 0.80 8.59
N LYS A 64 -1.33 2.04 8.28
CA LYS A 64 -1.99 2.81 7.23
C LYS A 64 -1.45 2.33 5.88
N PRO A 65 -2.26 1.68 5.03
CA PRO A 65 -1.89 1.52 3.64
C PRO A 65 -1.68 2.94 3.08
N PHE A 66 -0.47 3.22 2.61
CA PHE A 66 -0.02 4.53 2.10
C PHE A 66 0.19 5.63 3.15
N SER A 67 1.22 5.49 3.99
CA SER A 67 1.60 6.53 4.97
C SER A 67 2.13 7.85 4.35
N GLY A 68 2.24 7.95 3.02
CA GLY A 68 2.88 9.07 2.31
C GLY A 68 4.39 9.19 2.53
N LYS A 69 5.03 8.27 3.27
CA LYS A 69 6.47 8.29 3.53
C LYS A 69 7.19 7.47 2.48
N LEU A 70 7.98 8.12 1.65
CA LEU A 70 8.77 7.48 0.60
C LEU A 70 10.25 7.49 0.98
N MET A 71 10.77 6.37 1.50
CA MET A 71 12.19 6.20 1.79
C MET A 71 12.92 5.71 0.53
N LEU A 72 13.65 6.59 -0.14
CA LEU A 72 14.38 6.26 -1.36
C LEU A 72 15.88 6.27 -1.12
N ARG A 73 16.56 5.23 -1.62
CA ARG A 73 18.00 5.27 -1.88
C ARG A 73 18.21 5.57 -3.35
N ILE A 74 18.78 6.73 -3.65
CA ILE A 74 19.07 7.17 -5.03
C ILE A 74 20.54 7.52 -5.20
N ASN A 75 21.00 7.55 -6.45
CA ASN A 75 22.36 7.96 -6.78
C ASN A 75 22.68 9.36 -6.22
N PRO A 76 23.84 9.58 -5.56
CA PRO A 76 24.21 10.88 -4.99
C PRO A 76 24.18 12.07 -5.98
N GLU A 77 24.54 11.86 -7.25
CA GLU A 77 24.52 12.92 -8.27
C GLU A 77 23.09 13.31 -8.65
N LEU A 78 22.17 12.34 -8.67
CA LEU A 78 20.75 12.62 -8.86
C LEU A 78 20.19 13.39 -7.67
N HIS A 79 20.53 12.97 -6.44
CA HIS A 79 20.14 13.69 -5.22
C HIS A 79 20.62 15.15 -5.24
N LYS A 80 21.89 15.39 -5.59
CA LYS A 80 22.46 16.73 -5.75
C LYS A 80 21.66 17.56 -6.77
N THR A 81 21.35 16.98 -7.92
CA THR A 81 20.60 17.65 -8.98
C THR A 81 19.20 18.05 -8.51
N ILE A 82 18.49 17.14 -7.83
CA ILE A 82 17.17 17.40 -7.24
C ILE A 82 17.25 18.53 -6.21
N ALA A 83 18.21 18.48 -5.29
CA ALA A 83 18.38 19.49 -4.24
C ALA A 83 18.61 20.90 -4.81
N ILE A 84 19.43 21.02 -5.87
CA ILE A 84 19.66 22.30 -6.55
C ILE A 84 18.39 22.81 -7.23
N LYS A 85 17.64 21.95 -7.92
CA LYS A 85 16.39 22.35 -8.61
C LYS A 85 15.32 22.77 -7.61
N ALA A 86 15.09 21.99 -6.56
CA ALA A 86 14.14 22.31 -5.50
C ALA A 86 14.44 23.68 -4.87
N LYS A 87 15.71 23.95 -4.55
CA LYS A 87 16.14 25.23 -3.98
C LYS A 87 15.94 26.41 -4.95
N LYS A 88 16.22 26.24 -6.24
CA LYS A 88 15.97 27.27 -7.27
C LYS A 88 14.48 27.61 -7.40
N GLU A 89 13.61 26.64 -7.18
CA GLU A 89 12.15 26.83 -7.20
C GLU A 89 11.56 27.20 -5.83
N GLY A 90 12.38 27.43 -4.80
CA GLY A 90 11.91 27.79 -3.46
C GLY A 90 11.11 26.69 -2.73
N GLN A 91 11.30 25.43 -3.12
CA GLN A 91 10.57 24.28 -2.57
C GLN A 91 11.49 23.37 -1.75
N SER A 92 10.90 22.58 -0.85
CA SER A 92 11.61 21.46 -0.23
C SER A 92 11.89 20.35 -1.26
N ILE A 93 12.89 19.51 -1.00
CA ILE A 93 13.19 18.36 -1.86
C ILE A 93 11.96 17.45 -2.01
N ASN A 94 11.27 17.17 -0.91
CA ASN A 94 10.08 16.32 -0.93
C ASN A 94 8.95 16.93 -1.77
N SER A 95 8.67 18.23 -1.60
CA SER A 95 7.65 18.93 -2.39
C SER A 95 7.99 18.94 -3.89
N TRP A 96 9.26 19.12 -4.23
CA TRP A 96 9.71 19.08 -5.62
C TRP A 96 9.57 17.67 -6.22
N ILE A 97 9.96 16.64 -5.48
CA ILE A 97 9.79 15.24 -5.88
C ILE A 97 8.31 14.90 -6.04
N GLU A 98 7.47 15.24 -5.07
CA GLU A 98 6.02 15.02 -5.11
C GLU A 98 5.38 15.66 -6.34
N LYS A 99 5.72 16.92 -6.63
CA LYS A 99 5.29 17.62 -7.84
C LYS A 99 5.69 16.86 -9.12
N CYS A 100 6.92 16.36 -9.19
CA CYS A 100 7.37 15.57 -10.33
C CYS A 100 6.62 14.23 -10.42
N LEU A 101 6.45 13.51 -9.31
CA LEU A 101 5.71 12.25 -9.27
C LEU A 101 4.25 12.44 -9.68
N PHE A 102 3.62 13.53 -9.25
CA PHE A 102 2.25 13.88 -9.63
C PHE A 102 2.10 14.00 -11.15
N ILE A 103 3.06 14.63 -11.83
CA ILE A 103 3.04 14.77 -13.31
C ILE A 103 3.14 13.40 -14.01
N TYR A 104 3.87 12.43 -13.45
CA TYR A 104 4.05 11.11 -14.06
C TYR A 104 2.97 10.09 -13.68
N ALA A 105 2.36 10.23 -12.51
CA ALA A 105 1.35 9.31 -12.01
C ALA A 105 -0.10 9.71 -12.39
N SER A 106 -0.28 10.91 -12.94
CA SER A 106 -1.55 11.42 -13.49
C SER A 106 -1.65 11.10 -14.99
#